data_AF-A0A937VM77-F1
#
_entry.id   AF-A0A937VM77-F1
#
_cell.length_a   1.000
_cell.length_b   1.000
_cell.length_c   1.000
_cell.angle_alpha   90.00
_cell.angle_beta   90.00
_cell.angle_gamma   90.00
#
_symmetry.space_group_name_H-M   'P 1'
#
loop_
_entity.id
_entity.type
_entity.pdbx_description
1 polymer ?
#
loop_
_entity_poly.entity_id
_entity_poly.type
_entity_poly.pdbx_seq_one_letter_code
_entity_poly.pdbx_strand_id
1 'polypeptide(L)'
;MLLLDLFRKEFRVGKAKMAGTRDIPVAFGSNGIKLNGKVLLPKEASAREPVPGVVLCHGFGAGHSAMEPSARIMARQGVATIVFDFRGHGSSEGVVDGRMLEDVIDAWGILSQFPEVDKERIGLVGHSLGAMSAILAAQKVNNPRALIALSCPPELSEEMVSKEPANFGRWGQTRGTIIEYPRQGAFPWLKGIAAWLCRAWMYLGG
;
A
#
# COMPACT_ATOMS: atom_id res chain seq x y z
N MET A 1 -14.34 4.05 1.69
CA MET A 1 -14.75 4.98 0.61
C MET A 1 -13.69 6.05 0.38
N LEU A 2 -13.23 6.75 1.43
CA LEU A 2 -12.17 7.78 1.36
C LEU A 2 -10.87 7.34 0.66
N LEU A 3 -10.33 6.16 1.00
CA LEU A 3 -9.12 5.61 0.39
C LEU A 3 -9.24 5.53 -1.14
N LEU A 4 -10.41 5.10 -1.58
CA LEU A 4 -10.65 4.79 -2.97
C LEU A 4 -10.91 6.03 -3.83
N ASP A 5 -11.53 7.06 -3.25
CA ASP A 5 -11.70 8.34 -3.94
C ASP A 5 -10.35 9.04 -4.12
N LEU A 6 -9.41 8.85 -3.18
CA LEU A 6 -8.03 9.28 -3.35
C LEU A 6 -7.31 8.53 -4.48
N PHE A 7 -7.46 7.19 -4.50
CA PHE A 7 -6.95 6.35 -5.58
C PHE A 7 -7.50 6.79 -6.94
N ARG A 8 -8.81 7.03 -7.05
CA ARG A 8 -9.41 7.48 -8.32
C ARG A 8 -8.83 8.79 -8.83
N LYS A 9 -8.61 9.76 -7.94
CA LYS A 9 -8.06 11.06 -8.31
C LYS A 9 -6.60 10.95 -8.75
N GLU A 10 -5.77 10.25 -7.98
CA GLU A 10 -4.32 10.17 -8.26
C GLU A 10 -3.97 9.24 -9.42
N PHE A 11 -4.74 8.17 -9.60
CA PHE A 11 -4.48 7.16 -10.63
C PHE A 11 -5.34 7.32 -11.88
N ARG A 12 -6.17 8.39 -11.92
CA ARG A 12 -7.07 8.73 -13.05
C ARG A 12 -7.97 7.55 -13.46
N VAL A 13 -8.52 6.86 -12.47
CA VAL A 13 -9.39 5.72 -12.71
C VAL A 13 -10.80 6.22 -13.00
N GLY A 14 -11.38 5.80 -14.13
CA GLY A 14 -12.75 6.15 -14.51
C GLY A 14 -13.79 5.66 -13.49
N LYS A 15 -15.01 6.21 -13.53
CA LYS A 15 -16.10 5.82 -12.61
C LYS A 15 -16.63 4.39 -12.84
N ALA A 16 -16.18 3.70 -13.88
CA ALA A 16 -16.69 2.39 -14.26
C ALA A 16 -16.35 1.32 -13.22
N LYS A 17 -17.38 0.62 -12.71
CA LYS A 17 -17.19 -0.62 -11.96
C LYS A 17 -16.87 -1.73 -12.96
N MET A 18 -15.81 -2.49 -12.69
CA MET A 18 -15.40 -3.65 -13.45
C MET A 18 -16.23 -4.87 -13.00
N ALA A 19 -16.64 -5.74 -13.92
CA ALA A 19 -17.63 -6.78 -13.65
C ALA A 19 -17.09 -7.97 -12.83
N GLY A 20 -15.78 -8.01 -12.55
CA GLY A 20 -15.17 -9.03 -11.72
C GLY A 20 -13.66 -8.86 -11.56
N THR A 21 -13.01 -9.85 -10.94
CA THR A 21 -11.54 -9.93 -10.81
C THR A 21 -11.03 -11.26 -11.36
N ARG A 22 -9.80 -11.26 -11.88
CA ARG A 22 -9.00 -12.46 -12.13
C ARG A 22 -8.00 -12.58 -11.00
N ASP A 23 -8.11 -13.66 -10.24
CA ASP A 23 -7.26 -13.92 -9.07
C ASP A 23 -6.15 -14.90 -9.48
N ILE A 24 -4.89 -14.46 -9.40
CA ILE A 24 -3.72 -15.18 -9.88
C ILE A 24 -2.81 -15.43 -8.68
N PRO A 25 -2.70 -16.67 -8.18
CA PRO A 25 -1.70 -17.02 -7.18
C PRO A 25 -0.30 -16.73 -7.72
N VAL A 26 0.55 -16.12 -6.89
CA VAL A 26 1.94 -15.84 -7.24
C VAL A 26 2.87 -16.32 -6.13
N ALA A 27 4.04 -16.78 -6.54
CA ALA A 27 5.17 -17.01 -5.65
C ALA A 27 6.40 -16.36 -6.27
N PHE A 28 7.20 -15.69 -5.46
CA PHE A 28 8.36 -14.93 -5.93
C PHE A 28 9.51 -14.98 -4.93
N GLY A 29 10.72 -14.80 -5.42
CA GLY A 29 11.91 -14.78 -4.58
C GLY A 29 12.13 -13.40 -3.95
N SER A 30 12.53 -13.38 -2.68
CA SER A 30 13.11 -12.21 -2.02
C SER A 30 14.33 -12.64 -1.24
N ASN A 31 15.51 -12.09 -1.57
CA ASN A 31 16.78 -12.44 -0.91
C ASN A 31 17.05 -13.94 -0.70
N GLY A 32 16.65 -14.79 -1.64
CA GLY A 32 16.87 -16.25 -1.58
C GLY A 32 15.79 -17.04 -0.84
N ILE A 33 14.75 -16.40 -0.32
CA ILE A 33 13.55 -17.07 0.22
C ILE A 33 12.36 -16.89 -0.71
N LYS A 34 11.41 -17.83 -0.65
CA LYS A 34 10.16 -17.76 -1.42
C LYS A 34 9.05 -17.09 -0.62
N LEU A 35 8.45 -16.05 -1.20
CA LEU A 35 7.24 -15.41 -0.70
C LEU A 35 6.02 -15.83 -1.51
N ASN A 36 4.87 -15.96 -0.85
CA ASN A 36 3.60 -16.36 -1.44
C ASN A 36 2.59 -15.22 -1.41
N GLY A 37 1.75 -15.13 -2.44
CA GLY A 37 0.75 -14.09 -2.55
C GLY A 37 -0.25 -14.31 -3.67
N LYS A 38 -0.96 -13.25 -4.03
CA LYS A 38 -1.99 -13.24 -5.05
C LYS A 38 -2.05 -11.88 -5.73
N VAL A 39 -2.09 -11.90 -7.06
CA VAL A 39 -2.40 -10.73 -7.88
C VAL A 39 -3.88 -10.78 -8.24
N LEU A 40 -4.61 -9.69 -8.01
CA LEU A 40 -5.99 -9.53 -8.45
C LEU A 40 -6.02 -8.47 -9.56
N LEU A 41 -6.29 -8.92 -10.78
CA LEU A 41 -6.48 -8.05 -11.93
C LEU A 41 -7.97 -7.74 -12.13
N PRO A 42 -8.35 -6.53 -12.55
CA PRO A 42 -9.68 -6.30 -13.09
C PRO A 42 -9.94 -7.24 -14.27
N LYS A 43 -11.16 -7.79 -14.38
CA LYS A 43 -11.50 -8.77 -15.41
C LYS A 43 -11.25 -8.25 -16.83
N GLU A 44 -11.49 -6.95 -17.03
CA GLU A 44 -11.41 -6.25 -18.31
C GLU A 44 -10.02 -5.66 -18.59
N ALA A 45 -9.10 -5.67 -17.61
CA ALA A 45 -7.74 -5.14 -17.82
C ALA A 45 -7.00 -5.97 -18.87
N SER A 46 -6.23 -5.28 -19.74
CA SER A 46 -5.48 -5.91 -20.83
C SER A 46 -4.19 -5.14 -21.11
N ALA A 47 -3.27 -5.76 -21.86
CA ALA A 47 -2.03 -5.11 -22.29
C ALA A 47 -2.25 -3.84 -23.14
N ARG A 48 -3.38 -3.74 -23.83
CA ARG A 48 -3.73 -2.57 -24.67
C ARG A 48 -4.32 -1.42 -23.86
N GLU A 49 -4.92 -1.74 -22.72
CA GLU A 49 -5.55 -0.79 -21.82
C GLU A 49 -5.12 -1.11 -20.37
N PRO A 50 -3.85 -0.81 -20.04
CA PRO A 50 -3.30 -1.16 -18.74
C PRO A 50 -3.91 -0.28 -17.64
N VAL A 51 -4.10 -0.89 -16.47
CA VAL A 51 -4.69 -0.25 -15.30
C VAL A 51 -3.62 0.09 -14.25
N PRO A 52 -3.90 1.05 -13.35
CA PRO A 52 -3.08 1.28 -12.17
C PRO A 52 -2.84 0.03 -11.33
N GLY A 53 -1.71 0.00 -10.61
CA GLY A 53 -1.33 -1.07 -9.70
C GLY A 53 -1.26 -0.62 -8.23
N VAL A 54 -1.52 -1.52 -7.28
CA VAL A 54 -1.27 -1.29 -5.85
C VAL A 54 -0.68 -2.53 -5.18
N VAL A 55 0.41 -2.33 -4.43
CA VAL A 55 0.95 -3.33 -3.51
C VAL A 55 0.34 -3.11 -2.13
N LEU A 56 -0.34 -4.12 -1.59
CA LEU A 56 -0.96 -4.07 -0.27
C LEU A 56 -0.16 -4.92 0.74
N CYS A 57 0.30 -4.28 1.80
CA CYS A 57 1.21 -4.83 2.80
C CYS A 57 0.49 -5.04 4.15
N HIS A 58 0.48 -6.27 4.68
CA HIS A 58 -0.19 -6.61 5.94
C HIS A 58 0.62 -6.26 7.20
N GLY A 59 -0.01 -6.31 8.37
CA GLY A 59 0.64 -6.08 9.67
C GLY A 59 1.35 -7.31 10.24
N PHE A 60 2.12 -7.12 11.32
CA PHE A 60 2.82 -8.21 12.01
C PHE A 60 1.83 -9.27 12.52
N GLY A 61 2.20 -10.55 12.42
CA GLY A 61 1.38 -11.69 12.83
C GLY A 61 0.17 -11.99 11.94
N ALA A 62 -0.08 -11.16 10.90
CA ALA A 62 -1.12 -11.40 9.91
C ALA A 62 -0.56 -12.09 8.65
N GLY A 63 -1.44 -12.35 7.68
CA GLY A 63 -1.06 -12.70 6.31
C GLY A 63 -1.80 -11.84 5.30
N HIS A 64 -1.54 -12.08 4.01
CA HIS A 64 -2.09 -11.37 2.87
C HIS A 64 -3.63 -11.37 2.82
N SER A 65 -4.27 -12.40 3.40
CA SER A 65 -5.72 -12.51 3.51
C SER A 65 -6.35 -11.35 4.28
N ALA A 66 -5.62 -10.72 5.20
CA ALA A 66 -6.09 -9.52 5.92
C ALA A 66 -6.26 -8.31 4.99
N MET A 67 -5.50 -8.24 3.90
CA MET A 67 -5.55 -7.14 2.92
C MET A 67 -6.42 -7.47 1.71
N GLU A 68 -6.74 -8.75 1.47
CA GLU A 68 -7.49 -9.22 0.30
C GLU A 68 -8.87 -8.54 0.11
N PRO A 69 -9.67 -8.28 1.16
CA PRO A 69 -10.95 -7.55 0.98
C PRO A 69 -10.76 -6.17 0.34
N SER A 70 -9.75 -5.42 0.79
CA SER A 70 -9.39 -4.11 0.24
C SER A 70 -8.86 -4.24 -1.19
N ALA A 71 -7.98 -5.22 -1.43
CA ALA A 71 -7.42 -5.52 -2.74
C ALA A 71 -8.53 -5.82 -3.77
N ARG A 72 -9.49 -6.66 -3.40
CA ARG A 72 -10.62 -7.04 -4.27
C ARG A 72 -11.56 -5.87 -4.56
N ILE A 73 -11.76 -4.96 -3.60
CA ILE A 73 -12.54 -3.73 -3.83
C ILE A 73 -11.83 -2.85 -4.87
N MET A 74 -10.51 -2.65 -4.72
CA MET A 74 -9.70 -1.88 -5.67
C MET A 74 -9.70 -2.50 -7.08
N ALA A 75 -9.52 -3.82 -7.18
CA ALA A 75 -9.56 -4.56 -8.44
C ALA A 75 -10.91 -4.44 -9.16
N ARG A 76 -12.03 -4.55 -8.43
CA ARG A 76 -13.37 -4.30 -9.00
C ARG A 76 -13.60 -2.85 -9.43
N GLN A 77 -12.69 -1.95 -9.08
CA GLN A 77 -12.75 -0.54 -9.43
C GLN A 77 -11.68 -0.15 -10.44
N GLY A 78 -11.05 -1.12 -11.11
CA GLY A 78 -10.11 -0.86 -12.20
C GLY A 78 -8.68 -0.59 -11.73
N VAL A 79 -8.29 -1.15 -10.58
CA VAL A 79 -6.92 -1.05 -10.06
C VAL A 79 -6.40 -2.46 -9.79
N ALA A 80 -5.40 -2.90 -10.55
CA ALA A 80 -4.71 -4.16 -10.27
C ALA A 80 -4.06 -4.11 -8.89
N THR A 81 -4.05 -5.24 -8.19
CA THR A 81 -3.49 -5.30 -6.84
C THR A 81 -2.63 -6.54 -6.66
N ILE A 82 -1.60 -6.44 -5.82
CA ILE A 82 -0.90 -7.59 -5.27
C ILE A 82 -1.01 -7.56 -3.75
N VAL A 83 -1.34 -8.71 -3.17
CA VAL A 83 -1.23 -9.01 -1.74
C VAL A 83 -0.26 -10.16 -1.58
N PHE A 84 0.58 -10.15 -0.55
CA PHE A 84 1.56 -11.19 -0.31
C PHE A 84 1.82 -11.35 1.18
N ASP A 85 2.28 -12.54 1.59
CA ASP A 85 2.72 -12.82 2.95
C ASP A 85 4.17 -12.36 3.09
N PHE A 86 4.45 -11.49 4.07
CA PHE A 86 5.82 -11.11 4.42
C PHE A 86 6.64 -12.33 4.83
N ARG A 87 7.97 -12.24 4.72
CA ARG A 87 8.87 -13.27 5.27
C ARG A 87 8.52 -13.62 6.71
N GLY A 88 8.58 -14.90 7.04
CA GLY A 88 8.21 -15.42 8.37
C GLY A 88 6.72 -15.26 8.74
N HIS A 89 5.84 -14.95 7.78
CA HIS A 89 4.39 -14.85 7.97
C HIS A 89 3.64 -15.75 6.99
N GLY A 90 2.42 -16.12 7.36
CA GLY A 90 1.49 -16.86 6.50
C GLY A 90 2.14 -18.11 5.90
N SER A 91 2.12 -18.20 4.57
CA SER A 91 2.72 -19.30 3.82
C SER A 91 4.11 -18.98 3.26
N SER A 92 4.66 -17.79 3.54
CA SER A 92 5.99 -17.39 3.07
C SER A 92 7.11 -18.01 3.90
N GLU A 93 8.26 -18.23 3.25
CA GLU A 93 9.46 -18.74 3.90
C GLU A 93 10.16 -17.67 4.76
N GLY A 94 11.25 -18.07 5.40
CA GLY A 94 12.12 -17.19 6.17
C GLY A 94 11.62 -16.90 7.58
N VAL A 95 12.19 -15.86 8.18
CA VAL A 95 11.88 -15.39 9.53
C VAL A 95 11.77 -13.87 9.51
N VAL A 96 11.17 -13.30 10.56
CA VAL A 96 11.09 -11.85 10.72
C VAL A 96 12.49 -11.33 11.10
N ASP A 97 13.21 -10.77 10.13
CA ASP A 97 14.62 -10.37 10.23
C ASP A 97 14.86 -8.86 9.94
N GLY A 98 13.78 -8.08 9.82
CA GLY A 98 13.85 -6.64 9.55
C GLY A 98 13.98 -6.27 8.06
N ARG A 99 14.00 -7.25 7.15
CA ARG A 99 14.16 -7.03 5.70
C ARG A 99 12.84 -7.05 4.93
N MET A 100 11.76 -6.65 5.60
CA MET A 100 10.42 -6.62 5.01
C MET A 100 10.29 -5.54 3.93
N LEU A 101 11.16 -4.52 3.89
CA LEU A 101 11.13 -3.55 2.80
C LEU A 101 11.54 -4.18 1.47
N GLU A 102 12.49 -5.12 1.47
CA GLU A 102 12.88 -5.87 0.27
C GLU A 102 11.71 -6.68 -0.27
N ASP A 103 10.93 -7.32 0.61
CA ASP A 103 9.72 -8.05 0.21
C ASP A 103 8.72 -7.15 -0.54
N VAL A 104 8.54 -5.90 -0.10
CA VAL A 104 7.67 -4.92 -0.77
C VAL A 104 8.23 -4.54 -2.16
N ILE A 105 9.54 -4.36 -2.28
CA ILE A 105 10.21 -4.05 -3.56
C ILE A 105 10.05 -5.21 -4.54
N ASP A 106 10.22 -6.45 -4.07
CA ASP A 106 10.07 -7.64 -4.91
C ASP A 106 8.61 -7.83 -5.33
N ALA A 107 7.64 -7.61 -4.41
CA ALA A 107 6.22 -7.62 -4.74
C ALA A 107 5.83 -6.53 -5.76
N TRP A 108 6.41 -5.33 -5.63
CA TRP A 108 6.29 -4.26 -6.64
C TRP A 108 6.81 -4.73 -7.99
N GLY A 109 7.99 -5.36 -8.01
CA GLY A 109 8.61 -5.94 -9.19
C GLY A 109 7.67 -6.91 -9.89
N ILE A 110 7.10 -7.87 -9.15
CA ILE A 110 6.14 -8.83 -9.68
C ILE A 110 4.90 -8.15 -10.26
N LEU A 111 4.28 -7.22 -9.53
CA LEU A 111 3.09 -6.53 -10.03
C LEU A 111 3.38 -5.75 -11.32
N SER A 112 4.54 -5.11 -11.41
CA SER A 112 4.96 -4.32 -12.57
C SER A 112 5.25 -5.14 -13.84
N GLN A 113 5.40 -6.47 -13.71
CA GLN A 113 5.63 -7.37 -14.85
C GLN A 113 4.35 -7.80 -15.56
N PHE A 114 3.18 -7.59 -14.93
CA PHE A 114 1.91 -7.89 -15.59
C PHE A 114 1.65 -6.87 -16.69
N PRO A 115 1.44 -7.31 -17.95
CA PRO A 115 1.20 -6.37 -19.06
C PRO A 115 -0.10 -5.58 -18.89
N GLU A 116 -1.05 -6.09 -18.11
CA GLU A 116 -2.28 -5.37 -17.74
C GLU A 116 -2.06 -4.26 -16.71
N VAL A 117 -0.85 -4.11 -16.16
CA VAL A 117 -0.51 -3.10 -15.16
C VAL A 117 0.31 -1.99 -15.79
N ASP A 118 -0.13 -0.76 -15.59
CA ASP A 118 0.62 0.42 -15.97
C ASP A 118 1.72 0.68 -14.92
N LYS A 119 2.96 0.33 -15.28
CA LYS A 119 4.13 0.44 -14.41
C LYS A 119 4.43 1.87 -13.93
N GLU A 120 3.94 2.90 -14.63
CA GLU A 120 4.11 4.30 -14.25
C GLU A 120 3.01 4.78 -13.28
N ARG A 121 2.01 3.93 -13.01
CA ARG A 121 0.86 4.20 -12.14
C ARG A 121 0.69 3.12 -11.07
N ILE A 122 1.76 2.83 -10.34
CA ILE A 122 1.72 1.91 -9.18
C ILE A 122 1.83 2.70 -7.87
N GLY A 123 1.12 2.25 -6.82
CA GLY A 123 1.25 2.78 -5.47
C GLY A 123 1.34 1.71 -4.39
N LEU A 124 1.47 2.17 -3.16
CA LEU A 124 1.66 1.32 -1.97
C LEU A 124 0.59 1.61 -0.93
N VAL A 125 0.09 0.55 -0.30
CA VAL A 125 -0.79 0.62 0.88
C VAL A 125 -0.24 -0.33 1.92
N GLY A 126 -0.07 0.13 3.15
CA GLY A 126 0.40 -0.72 4.23
C GLY A 126 -0.35 -0.48 5.53
N HIS A 127 -0.45 -1.54 6.35
CA HIS A 127 -1.00 -1.48 7.70
C HIS A 127 0.05 -1.87 8.75
N SER A 128 0.23 -1.06 9.80
CA SER A 128 1.17 -1.31 10.90
C SER A 128 2.59 -1.63 10.40
N LEU A 129 3.12 -2.84 10.62
CA LEU A 129 4.38 -3.31 10.03
C LEU A 129 4.44 -3.06 8.51
N GLY A 130 3.37 -3.40 7.79
CA GLY A 130 3.30 -3.19 6.34
C GLY A 130 3.29 -1.71 5.96
N ALA A 131 2.78 -0.81 6.81
CA ALA A 131 2.86 0.63 6.58
C ALA A 131 4.30 1.11 6.67
N MET A 132 5.04 0.61 7.68
CA MET A 132 6.45 0.90 7.85
C MET A 132 7.28 0.41 6.64
N SER A 133 7.10 -0.86 6.27
CA SER A 133 7.80 -1.45 5.12
C SER A 133 7.47 -0.73 3.81
N ALA A 134 6.20 -0.34 3.61
CA ALA A 134 5.77 0.42 2.44
C ALA A 134 6.44 1.81 2.38
N ILE A 135 6.53 2.53 3.50
CA ILE A 135 7.22 3.84 3.56
C ILE A 135 8.69 3.69 3.15
N LEU A 136 9.39 2.70 3.70
CA LEU A 136 10.81 2.47 3.40
C LEU A 136 11.01 2.03 1.94
N ALA A 137 10.16 1.13 1.44
CA ALA A 137 10.21 0.68 0.06
C ALA A 137 9.89 1.80 -0.94
N ALA A 138 8.99 2.74 -0.59
CA ALA A 138 8.63 3.89 -1.41
C ALA A 138 9.84 4.77 -1.79
N GLN A 139 10.91 4.73 -0.99
CA GLN A 139 12.16 5.45 -1.27
C GLN A 139 13.06 4.75 -2.30
N LYS A 140 12.83 3.46 -2.55
CA LYS A 140 13.68 2.60 -3.38
C LYS A 140 13.00 2.12 -4.67
N VAL A 141 11.67 2.16 -4.73
CA VAL A 141 10.91 1.83 -5.96
C VAL A 141 10.81 3.02 -6.90
N ASN A 142 10.60 2.74 -8.19
CA ASN A 142 10.54 3.78 -9.21
C ASN A 142 9.22 4.57 -9.12
N ASN A 143 9.33 5.84 -8.70
CA ASN A 143 8.29 6.87 -8.78
C ASN A 143 6.87 6.41 -8.38
N PRO A 144 6.66 5.93 -7.14
CA PRO A 144 5.34 5.50 -6.70
C PRO A 144 4.33 6.65 -6.68
N ARG A 145 3.17 6.39 -7.29
CA ARG A 145 2.14 7.41 -7.54
C ARG A 145 1.40 7.82 -6.27
N ALA A 146 1.26 6.89 -5.33
CA ALA A 146 0.65 7.14 -4.03
C ALA A 146 1.22 6.20 -2.96
N LEU A 147 1.21 6.67 -1.72
CA LEU A 147 1.55 5.91 -0.53
C LEU A 147 0.48 6.15 0.55
N ILE A 148 -0.09 5.08 1.07
CA ILE A 148 -1.09 5.12 2.14
C ILE A 148 -0.62 4.28 3.32
N ALA A 149 -0.40 4.95 4.45
CA ALA A 149 0.04 4.33 5.69
C ALA A 149 -1.12 4.29 6.69
N LEU A 150 -1.52 3.08 7.07
CA LEU A 150 -2.62 2.82 8.00
C LEU A 150 -2.06 2.35 9.34
N SER A 151 -2.32 3.10 10.41
CA SER A 151 -1.89 2.76 11.77
C SER A 151 -0.38 2.45 11.83
N CYS A 152 0.43 3.27 11.15
CA CYS A 152 1.88 3.13 11.19
C CYS A 152 2.36 3.38 12.63
N PRO A 153 3.15 2.47 13.23
CA PRO A 153 3.67 2.70 14.57
C PRO A 153 4.53 3.98 14.58
N PRO A 154 4.43 4.81 15.64
CA PRO A 154 5.28 5.98 15.78
C PRO A 154 6.74 5.53 15.96
N GLU A 155 7.60 6.11 15.11
CA GLU A 155 9.07 6.01 15.08
C GLU A 155 9.71 4.67 14.69
N LEU A 156 10.27 4.68 13.46
CA LEU A 156 11.59 4.11 13.18
C LEU A 156 12.56 4.73 14.18
N SER A 157 13.06 3.96 15.14
CA SER A 157 14.11 4.46 16.03
C SER A 157 15.31 4.96 15.20
N GLU A 158 16.00 5.99 15.67
CA GLU A 158 17.23 6.51 15.04
C GLU A 158 18.28 5.41 14.79
N GLU A 159 18.24 4.31 15.56
CA GLU A 159 19.08 3.13 15.36
C GLU A 159 18.79 2.34 14.07
N MET A 160 17.54 2.35 13.57
CA MET A 160 17.19 1.69 12.29
C MET A 160 17.41 2.59 11.07
N VAL A 161 17.54 3.90 11.27
CA VAL A 161 17.82 4.88 10.22
C VAL A 161 19.28 5.30 10.32
N SER A 162 20.20 4.38 10.00
CA SER A 162 21.60 4.75 9.87
C SER A 162 21.76 5.78 8.73
N LYS A 163 21.97 7.05 9.13
CA LYS A 163 22.22 8.23 8.29
C LYS A 163 20.98 8.88 7.65
N GLU A 164 20.53 9.90 8.36
CA GLU A 164 19.64 11.02 7.99
C GLU A 164 18.12 10.77 7.81
N PRO A 165 17.26 11.51 8.54
CA PRO A 165 15.85 11.67 8.22
C PRO A 165 15.69 12.73 7.11
N ALA A 166 16.48 12.62 6.04
CA ALA A 166 16.35 13.49 4.87
C ALA A 166 15.61 12.70 3.80
N ASN A 167 14.27 12.72 3.79
CA ASN A 167 13.46 12.69 2.54
C ASN A 167 11.93 12.70 2.68
N PHE A 168 11.33 12.70 3.88
CA PHE A 168 9.90 13.04 3.97
C PHE A 168 9.62 14.44 3.36
N GLY A 169 10.58 15.37 3.48
CA GLY A 169 10.51 16.71 2.90
C GLY A 169 10.65 16.80 1.38
N ARG A 170 11.22 15.79 0.69
CA ARG A 170 11.30 15.78 -0.79
C ARG A 170 10.08 15.14 -1.44
N TRP A 171 9.45 14.17 -0.78
CA TRP A 171 8.31 13.43 -1.32
C TRP A 171 7.07 14.30 -1.57
N GLY A 172 6.80 15.26 -0.67
CA GLY A 172 5.73 16.24 -0.85
C GLY A 172 5.98 17.26 -1.98
N GLN A 173 7.19 17.31 -2.54
CA GLN A 173 7.56 18.30 -3.57
C GLN A 173 7.49 17.73 -5.00
N THR A 174 7.43 16.40 -5.20
CA THR A 174 7.63 15.80 -6.54
C THR A 174 6.48 14.96 -7.12
N ARG A 175 5.22 15.17 -6.69
CA ARG A 175 3.95 14.76 -7.38
C ARG A 175 3.16 13.55 -6.82
N GLY A 176 3.39 13.07 -5.60
CA GLY A 176 2.57 12.03 -4.95
C GLY A 176 1.78 12.55 -3.74
N THR A 177 0.61 11.98 -3.46
CA THR A 177 -0.19 12.28 -2.25
C THR A 177 0.08 11.25 -1.16
N ILE A 178 0.43 11.71 0.05
CA ILE A 178 0.62 10.88 1.26
C ILE A 178 -0.58 11.09 2.20
N ILE A 179 -1.23 9.99 2.60
CA ILE A 179 -2.22 9.99 3.70
C ILE A 179 -1.74 9.08 4.83
N GLU A 180 -1.60 9.66 6.02
CA GLU A 180 -1.23 8.99 7.25
C GLU A 180 -2.38 9.07 8.26
N TYR A 181 -2.92 7.92 8.67
CA TYR A 181 -3.98 7.84 9.68
C TYR A 181 -3.52 6.96 10.85
N PRO A 182 -3.57 7.40 12.13
CA PRO A 182 -4.12 8.65 12.66
C PRO A 182 -3.02 9.68 12.97
N ARG A 183 -2.55 10.42 11.97
CA ARG A 183 -1.71 11.62 12.18
C ARG A 183 -2.31 12.88 11.53
N GLN A 184 -3.50 12.78 10.92
CA GLN A 184 -4.12 13.82 10.06
C GLN A 184 -5.47 14.39 10.56
N GLY A 185 -5.66 14.57 11.87
CA GLY A 185 -6.78 15.40 12.37
C GLY A 185 -8.19 14.79 12.20
N ALA A 186 -9.19 15.53 12.67
CA ALA A 186 -10.60 15.10 12.62
C ALA A 186 -11.11 15.00 11.18
N PHE A 187 -11.94 13.99 10.92
CA PHE A 187 -12.46 13.70 9.59
C PHE A 187 -13.16 14.91 8.92
N PRO A 188 -12.85 15.23 7.65
CA PRO A 188 -13.31 16.46 6.98
C PRO A 188 -14.83 16.55 6.71
N TRP A 189 -15.59 15.48 6.93
CA TRP A 189 -17.06 15.48 6.82
C TRP A 189 -17.79 15.72 8.14
N LEU A 190 -17.08 15.71 9.28
CA LEU A 190 -17.66 16.06 10.57
C LEU A 190 -17.89 17.59 10.63
N LYS A 191 -19.12 18.00 10.95
CA LYS A 191 -19.49 19.39 11.21
C LYS A 191 -20.04 19.55 12.62
N GLY A 192 -19.99 20.77 13.16
CA GLY A 192 -20.55 21.11 14.47
C GLY A 192 -19.83 20.45 15.64
N ILE A 193 -20.56 20.22 16.74
CA ILE A 193 -20.04 19.72 18.02
C ILE A 193 -19.25 18.41 17.89
N ALA A 194 -19.65 17.51 16.99
CA ALA A 194 -18.95 16.26 16.77
C ALA A 194 -17.54 16.46 16.19
N ALA A 195 -17.35 17.48 15.34
CA ALA A 195 -16.03 17.86 14.82
C ALA A 195 -15.16 18.52 15.90
N TRP A 196 -15.78 19.17 16.88
CA TRP A 196 -15.08 19.81 17.99
C TRP A 196 -14.63 18.79 19.04
N LEU A 197 -15.50 17.87 19.45
CA LEU A 197 -15.17 16.78 20.38
C LEU A 197 -14.09 15.86 19.83
N CYS A 198 -14.14 15.54 18.53
CA CYS A 198 -13.13 14.73 17.87
C CYS A 198 -11.76 15.42 17.88
N ARG A 199 -11.71 16.75 17.69
CA ARG A 199 -10.47 17.53 17.84
C ARG A 199 -9.98 17.61 19.28
N ALA A 200 -10.89 17.75 20.24
CA ALA A 200 -10.54 17.83 21.66
C ALA A 200 -9.95 16.51 22.19
N TRP A 201 -10.55 15.37 21.83
CA TRP A 201 -10.03 14.04 22.17
C TRP A 201 -8.62 13.80 21.59
N MET A 202 -8.38 14.27 20.36
CA MET A 202 -7.06 14.21 19.72
C MET A 202 -5.99 15.08 20.41
N TYR A 203 -6.38 16.24 20.96
CA TYR A 203 -5.47 17.13 21.68
C TYR A 203 -5.07 16.61 23.07
N LEU A 204 -5.87 15.72 23.64
CA LEU A 204 -5.66 15.16 24.98
C LEU A 204 -4.93 13.81 24.99
N GLY A 205 -4.46 13.35 23.82
CA GLY A 205 -3.52 12.23 23.72
C GLY A 205 -3.92 11.06 22.81
N GLY A 206 -5.16 11.05 22.27
CA GLY A 206 -5.66 9.91 21.49
C GLY A 206 -5.94 8.66 22.33
#